data_AF-A0A139SUC3-F1
#
_entry.id   AF-A0A139SUC3-F1
#
_cell.length_a   1.000
_cell.length_b   1.000
_cell.length_c   1.000
_cell.angle_alpha   90.00
_cell.angle_beta   90.00
_cell.angle_gamma   90.00
#
_symmetry.space_group_name_H-M   'P 1'
#
loop_
_entity.id
_entity.type
_entity.pdbx_description
1 polymer ?
#
loop_
_entity_poly.entity_id
_entity_poly.type
_entity_poly.pdbx_seq_one_letter_code
_entity_poly.pdbx_strand_id
1 'polypeptide(L)'
;MGGLYFSSMGGDIIQSFKQLIIDGLGVISFGVNGKVDSITKIYLDDLWVRSGREVNIFHWREGRDFILVKKTSKNLADTMKKIKFFGYDPSKLHLEDYNDEYWMINGAPEPATYGAGLMLGVLGLVCYRRRQRSSPHQ
;
A
#
# COMPACT_ATOMS: atom_id res chain seq x y z
N MET A 1 -10.15 -19.28 3.59
CA MET A 1 -9.49 -18.04 3.11
C MET A 1 -9.68 -17.00 4.20
N GLY A 2 -8.60 -16.41 4.71
CA GLY A 2 -8.64 -15.40 5.77
C GLY A 2 -8.18 -14.05 5.22
N GLY A 3 -8.81 -12.96 5.62
CA GLY A 3 -8.49 -11.62 5.13
C GLY A 3 -8.39 -10.61 6.27
N LEU A 4 -7.38 -9.75 6.20
CA LEU A 4 -7.25 -8.53 6.99
C LEU A 4 -7.64 -7.34 6.13
N TYR A 5 -8.61 -6.57 6.62
CA TYR A 5 -9.17 -5.42 5.90
C TYR A 5 -8.97 -4.17 6.73
N PHE A 6 -8.34 -3.17 6.11
CA PHE A 6 -8.10 -1.87 6.72
C PHE A 6 -8.92 -0.83 5.98
N SER A 7 -10.01 -0.36 6.59
CA SER A 7 -10.84 0.72 6.05
C SER A 7 -11.00 1.82 7.09
N SER A 8 -10.75 3.06 6.68
CA SER A 8 -10.93 4.25 7.51
C SER A 8 -12.07 5.09 6.95
N MET A 9 -12.97 5.55 7.83
CA MET A 9 -14.01 6.52 7.49
C MET A 9 -13.60 7.97 7.79
N GLY A 10 -12.33 8.26 8.13
CA GLY A 10 -11.94 9.66 8.32
C GLY A 10 -10.63 10.00 9.03
N GLY A 11 -9.70 9.07 9.20
CA GLY A 11 -8.41 9.34 9.86
C GLY A 11 -7.36 8.26 9.64
N ASP A 12 -6.21 8.43 10.28
CA ASP A 12 -5.10 7.49 10.19
C ASP A 12 -5.44 6.16 10.87
N ILE A 13 -4.96 5.06 10.29
CA ILE A 13 -5.03 3.74 10.89
C ILE A 13 -3.63 3.35 11.31
N ILE A 14 -3.42 3.13 12.61
CA ILE A 14 -2.18 2.58 13.14
C ILE A 14 -2.52 1.32 13.91
N GLN A 15 -1.99 0.18 13.46
CA GLN A 15 -2.19 -1.10 14.12
C GLN A 15 -0.86 -1.81 14.33
N SER A 16 -0.71 -2.46 15.48
CA SER A 16 0.47 -3.24 15.83
C SER A 16 0.06 -4.67 16.17
N PHE A 17 0.73 -5.64 15.56
CA PHE A 17 0.52 -7.05 15.79
C PHE A 17 1.84 -7.70 16.21
N LYS A 18 1.77 -8.52 17.26
CA LYS A 18 2.92 -9.32 17.69
C LYS A 18 3.31 -10.37 16.65
N GLN A 19 2.34 -10.91 15.93
CA GLN A 19 2.62 -11.90 14.90
C GLN A 19 1.49 -11.95 13.87
N LEU A 20 1.88 -12.06 12.61
CA LEU A 20 0.97 -12.38 11.52
C LEU A 20 1.42 -13.68 10.84
N ILE A 21 0.61 -14.75 11.01
CA ILE A 21 0.84 -16.05 10.38
C ILE A 21 -0.19 -16.26 9.28
N ILE A 22 0.29 -16.57 8.08
CA ILE A 22 -0.54 -16.93 6.94
C ILE A 22 -0.39 -18.44 6.66
N ASP A 23 -1.36 -19.21 7.16
CA ASP A 23 -1.40 -20.68 7.06
C ASP A 23 -2.13 -21.21 5.80
N GLY A 24 -2.83 -20.33 5.09
CA GLY A 24 -3.57 -20.62 3.87
C GLY A 24 -3.42 -19.50 2.85
N LEU A 25 -4.43 -19.31 1.99
CA LEU A 25 -4.47 -18.14 1.11
C LEU A 25 -4.89 -16.91 1.94
N GLY A 26 -3.97 -15.97 2.07
CA GLY A 26 -4.12 -14.75 2.86
C GLY A 26 -4.36 -13.53 1.97
N VAL A 27 -5.20 -12.61 2.44
CA VAL A 27 -5.44 -11.32 1.79
C VAL A 27 -5.23 -10.20 2.79
N ILE A 28 -4.45 -9.19 2.41
CA ILE A 28 -4.36 -7.91 3.11
C ILE A 28 -4.93 -6.87 2.17
N SER A 29 -5.97 -6.14 2.58
CA SER A 29 -6.63 -5.16 1.73
C SER A 29 -6.67 -3.79 2.40
N PHE A 30 -6.13 -2.79 1.70
CA PHE A 30 -6.17 -1.40 2.12
C PHE A 30 -7.41 -0.69 1.55
N GLY A 31 -7.84 0.38 2.22
CA GLY A 31 -9.02 1.13 1.82
C GLY A 31 -8.86 1.82 0.47
N VAL A 32 -9.81 1.58 -0.45
CA VAL A 32 -9.85 2.25 -1.76
C VAL A 32 -10.27 3.73 -1.64
N ASN A 33 -11.15 4.02 -0.67
CA ASN A 33 -11.87 5.30 -0.51
C ASN A 33 -11.44 6.08 0.73
N GLY A 34 -10.27 5.78 1.31
CA GLY A 34 -9.70 6.62 2.37
C GLY A 34 -9.48 8.05 1.87
N LYS A 35 -9.52 9.04 2.78
CA LYS A 35 -9.13 10.42 2.44
C LYS A 35 -7.73 10.41 1.83
N VAL A 36 -7.46 11.32 0.90
CA VAL A 36 -6.16 11.43 0.22
C VAL A 36 -5.00 11.55 1.21
N ASP A 37 -5.25 12.17 2.36
CA ASP A 37 -4.23 12.47 3.37
C ASP A 37 -4.16 11.45 4.52
N SER A 38 -5.04 10.44 4.57
CA SER A 38 -5.03 9.46 5.66
C SER A 38 -4.00 8.37 5.41
N ILE A 39 -3.11 8.13 6.37
CA ILE A 39 -2.10 7.07 6.31
C ILE A 39 -2.57 5.80 7.01
N THR A 40 -2.14 4.64 6.51
CA THR A 40 -2.32 3.34 7.19
C THR A 40 -0.97 2.74 7.51
N LYS A 41 -0.66 2.53 8.79
CA LYS A 41 0.57 1.87 9.25
C LYS A 41 0.25 0.58 9.99
N ILE A 42 0.86 -0.51 9.54
CA ILE A 42 0.77 -1.81 10.17
C ILE A 42 2.17 -2.19 10.66
N TYR A 43 2.35 -2.30 11.97
CA TYR A 43 3.58 -2.75 12.60
C TYR A 43 3.46 -4.24 12.94
N LEU A 44 4.43 -5.03 12.52
CA LEU A 44 4.49 -6.47 12.71
C LEU A 44 5.80 -6.83 13.40
N ASP A 45 5.73 -7.45 14.57
CA ASP A 45 6.93 -7.95 15.24
C ASP A 45 7.49 -9.19 14.52
N ASP A 46 6.61 -10.01 13.96
CA ASP A 46 6.99 -11.16 13.14
C ASP A 46 5.95 -11.41 12.04
N LEU A 47 6.44 -11.65 10.82
CA LEU A 47 5.62 -11.95 9.65
C LEU A 47 6.07 -13.29 9.07
N TRP A 48 5.12 -14.24 8.96
CA TRP A 48 5.42 -15.57 8.45
C TRP A 48 4.33 -16.09 7.51
N VAL A 49 4.73 -16.39 6.28
CA VAL A 49 3.89 -17.12 5.33
C VAL A 49 4.38 -18.56 5.23
N ARG A 50 3.50 -19.52 5.54
CA ARG A 50 3.84 -20.95 5.53
C ARG A 50 4.30 -21.41 4.13
N SER A 51 5.09 -22.48 4.07
CA SER A 51 5.60 -23.02 2.80
C SER A 51 4.45 -23.38 1.83
N GLY A 52 4.64 -23.08 0.54
CA GLY A 52 3.63 -23.30 -0.50
C GLY A 52 2.39 -22.40 -0.40
N ARG A 53 2.43 -21.33 0.41
CA ARG A 53 1.36 -20.34 0.55
C ARG A 53 1.81 -18.97 0.05
N GLU A 54 0.84 -18.12 -0.22
CA GLU A 54 1.03 -16.76 -0.70
C GLU A 54 0.07 -15.81 0.04
N VAL A 55 0.48 -14.55 0.12
CA VAL A 55 -0.36 -13.45 0.59
C VAL A 55 -0.47 -12.40 -0.50
N ASN A 56 -1.71 -12.03 -0.80
CA ASN A 56 -2.02 -11.00 -1.78
C ASN A 56 -2.38 -9.71 -1.06
N ILE A 57 -1.71 -8.63 -1.44
CA ILE A 57 -1.88 -7.29 -0.89
C ILE A 57 -2.61 -6.45 -1.94
N PHE A 58 -3.82 -6.00 -1.59
CA PHE A 58 -4.68 -5.23 -2.50
C PHE A 58 -4.78 -3.77 -2.07
N HIS A 59 -4.90 -2.91 -3.08
CA HIS A 59 -5.15 -1.47 -2.94
C HIS A 59 -4.12 -0.69 -2.13
N TRP A 60 -2.93 -1.28 -1.94
CA TRP A 60 -1.79 -0.60 -1.35
C TRP A 60 -1.35 0.57 -2.23
N ARG A 61 -1.05 1.71 -1.61
CA ARG A 61 -0.54 2.91 -2.26
C ARG A 61 0.75 3.39 -1.60
N GLU A 62 1.74 3.63 -2.45
CA GLU A 62 3.01 4.25 -2.06
C GLU A 62 2.79 5.58 -1.33
N GLY A 63 3.59 5.83 -0.29
CA GLY A 63 3.54 7.06 0.51
C GLY A 63 2.34 7.17 1.47
N ARG A 64 1.36 6.26 1.37
CA ARG A 64 0.15 6.25 2.22
C ARG A 64 0.06 5.03 3.12
N ASP A 65 0.35 3.87 2.56
CA ASP A 65 0.17 2.58 3.21
C ASP A 65 1.53 1.97 3.55
N PHE A 66 1.73 1.61 4.82
CA PHE A 66 3.01 1.14 5.33
C PHE A 66 2.83 -0.21 6.00
N ILE A 67 3.58 -1.20 5.53
CA ILE A 67 3.71 -2.50 6.18
C ILE A 67 5.12 -2.57 6.75
N LEU A 68 5.20 -2.45 8.06
CA LEU A 68 6.44 -2.32 8.82
C LEU A 68 6.67 -3.61 9.58
N VAL A 69 7.79 -4.28 9.32
CA VAL A 69 8.16 -5.55 9.97
C VAL A 69 9.43 -5.36 10.77
N LYS A 70 9.47 -5.82 12.02
CA LYS A 70 10.68 -5.73 12.83
C LYS A 70 11.86 -6.39 12.14
N LYS A 71 13.03 -5.77 12.23
CA LYS A 71 14.29 -6.31 11.70
C LYS A 71 14.64 -7.68 12.30
N THR A 72 14.10 -8.01 13.47
CA THR A 72 14.27 -9.28 14.17
C THR A 72 13.35 -10.41 13.69
N SER A 73 12.46 -10.18 12.72
CA SER A 73 11.58 -11.23 12.18
C SER A 73 12.39 -12.33 11.50
N LYS A 74 12.11 -13.60 11.85
CA LYS A 74 12.98 -14.74 11.51
C LYS A 74 12.82 -15.22 10.07
N ASN A 75 11.62 -15.10 9.51
CA ASN A 75 11.27 -15.70 8.22
C ASN A 75 11.02 -14.65 7.14
N LEU A 76 11.48 -13.42 7.34
CA LEU A 76 11.14 -12.30 6.47
C LEU A 76 11.63 -12.52 5.04
N ALA A 77 12.87 -12.97 4.85
CA ALA A 77 13.43 -13.20 3.51
C ALA A 77 12.66 -14.25 2.68
N ASP A 78 12.21 -15.32 3.32
CA ASP A 78 11.37 -16.35 2.67
C ASP A 78 9.94 -15.83 2.45
N THR A 79 9.42 -15.07 3.41
CA THR A 79 8.08 -14.47 3.32
C THR A 79 7.99 -13.44 2.20
N MET A 80 9.03 -12.63 1.97
CA MET A 80 9.08 -11.64 0.88
C MET A 80 8.85 -12.28 -0.50
N LYS A 81 9.32 -13.51 -0.72
CA LYS A 81 9.12 -14.23 -1.99
C LYS A 81 7.67 -14.68 -2.22
N LYS A 82 6.84 -14.64 -1.17
CA LYS A 82 5.45 -15.13 -1.15
C LYS A 82 4.43 -14.00 -1.07
N ILE A 83 4.90 -12.75 -0.97
CA ILE A 83 4.06 -11.56 -0.96
C ILE A 83 3.87 -11.09 -2.40
N LYS A 84 2.63 -10.79 -2.76
CA LYS A 84 2.27 -10.21 -4.05
C LYS A 84 1.47 -8.94 -3.82
N PHE A 85 1.97 -7.82 -4.33
CA PHE A 85 1.21 -6.56 -4.37
C PHE A 85 0.42 -6.55 -5.67
N PHE A 86 -0.90 -6.52 -5.56
CA PHE A 86 -1.77 -6.55 -6.74
C PHE A 86 -1.65 -5.24 -7.52
N GLY A 87 -1.33 -5.34 -8.81
CA GLY A 87 -1.08 -4.18 -9.67
C GLY A 87 0.33 -3.58 -9.53
N TYR A 88 1.28 -4.34 -8.97
CA TYR A 88 2.70 -3.97 -8.94
C TYR A 88 3.57 -5.11 -9.46
N ASP A 89 4.73 -4.77 -10.00
CA ASP A 89 5.72 -5.75 -10.47
C ASP A 89 6.37 -6.45 -9.27
N PRO A 90 6.20 -7.79 -9.11
CA PRO A 90 6.75 -8.53 -7.99
C PRO A 90 8.28 -8.53 -7.95
N SER A 91 8.95 -8.32 -9.10
CA SER A 91 10.42 -8.22 -9.14
C SER A 91 10.96 -6.93 -8.49
N LYS A 92 10.07 -5.95 -8.30
CA LYS A 92 10.38 -4.66 -7.70
C LYS A 92 10.01 -4.57 -6.22
N LEU A 93 9.49 -5.65 -5.64
CA LEU A 93 9.24 -5.75 -4.22
C LEU A 93 10.58 -5.80 -3.47
N HIS A 94 10.78 -4.93 -2.50
CA HIS A 94 12.00 -4.88 -1.71
C HIS A 94 11.72 -4.46 -0.27
N LEU A 95 12.72 -4.66 0.60
CA LEU A 95 12.72 -4.09 1.95
C LEU A 95 13.47 -2.77 1.91
N GLU A 96 12.84 -1.73 2.42
CA GLU A 96 13.44 -0.41 2.62
C GLU A 96 13.68 -0.18 4.11
N ASP A 97 14.80 0.46 4.45
CA ASP A 97 15.07 0.83 5.84
C ASP A 97 14.12 1.93 6.29
N TYR A 98 13.29 1.67 7.29
CA TYR A 98 12.34 2.67 7.81
C TYR A 98 12.89 3.37 9.04
N ASN A 99 13.43 2.60 9.99
CA ASN A 99 14.11 3.09 11.18
C ASN A 99 14.96 1.96 11.81
N ASP A 100 15.55 2.22 12.98
CA ASP A 100 16.41 1.26 13.69
C ASP A 100 15.73 -0.08 13.99
N GLU A 101 14.40 -0.10 14.13
CA GLU A 101 13.65 -1.29 14.56
C GLU A 101 12.91 -2.01 13.43
N TYR A 102 12.54 -1.31 12.35
CA TYR A 102 11.61 -1.79 11.34
C TYR A 102 12.16 -1.68 9.91
N TRP A 103 11.91 -2.73 9.13
CA TRP A 103 11.92 -2.69 7.68
C TRP A 103 10.54 -2.29 7.17
N MET A 104 10.48 -1.55 6.06
CA MET A 104 9.25 -1.35 5.29
C MET A 104 9.22 -2.32 4.11
N ILE A 105 8.12 -3.05 3.95
CA ILE A 105 7.84 -3.81 2.72
C ILE A 105 7.31 -2.84 1.69
N ASN A 106 8.07 -2.60 0.63
CA ASN A 106 7.76 -1.62 -0.40
C ASN A 106 7.69 -2.27 -1.79
N GLY A 107 6.75 -1.82 -2.62
CA GLY A 107 6.70 -2.16 -4.05
C GLY A 107 7.20 -0.96 -4.84
N ALA A 108 8.24 -1.11 -5.67
CA ALA A 108 8.68 0.03 -6.45
C ALA A 108 7.55 0.48 -7.40
N PRO A 109 7.41 1.80 -7.62
CA PRO A 109 6.30 2.33 -8.38
C PRO A 109 6.23 1.78 -9.80
N GLU A 110 5.00 1.51 -10.27
CA GLU A 110 4.79 1.41 -11.70
C GLU A 110 5.00 2.80 -12.34
N PRO A 111 5.81 2.91 -13.42
CA PRO A 111 5.96 4.16 -14.17
C PRO A 111 4.61 4.77 -14.60
N ALA A 112 3.58 3.94 -14.76
CA ALA A 112 2.24 4.34 -15.18
C ALA A 112 1.42 5.07 -14.09
N THR A 113 1.71 4.82 -12.81
CA THR A 113 0.95 5.44 -11.69
C THR A 113 1.24 6.94 -11.58
N TYR A 114 2.47 7.35 -11.87
CA TYR A 114 2.83 8.77 -11.98
C TYR A 114 2.23 9.42 -13.25
N GLY A 115 2.10 8.67 -14.34
CA GLY A 115 1.48 9.14 -15.58
C GLY A 115 -0.01 9.43 -15.46
N ALA A 116 -0.78 8.54 -14.81
CA ALA A 116 -2.23 8.70 -14.65
C ALA A 116 -2.60 9.85 -13.69
N GLY A 117 -1.86 10.01 -12.59
CA GLY A 117 -2.05 11.11 -11.64
C GLY A 117 -1.77 12.49 -12.27
N LEU A 118 -0.68 12.60 -13.03
CA LEU A 118 -0.36 13.84 -13.76
C LEU A 118 -1.38 14.14 -14.87
N MET A 119 -1.81 13.13 -15.64
CA MET A 119 -2.83 13.30 -16.68
C MET A 119 -4.18 13.77 -16.12
N LEU A 120 -4.63 13.23 -14.99
CA LEU A 120 -5.84 13.68 -14.32
C LEU A 120 -5.74 15.12 -13.81
N GLY A 121 -4.59 15.50 -13.24
CA GLY A 121 -4.33 16.88 -12.80
C GLY A 121 -4.35 17.88 -13.96
N VAL A 122 -3.74 17.54 -15.11
CA VAL A 122 -3.74 18.36 -16.31
C VAL A 122 -5.14 18.49 -16.91
N LEU A 123 -5.91 17.40 -17.01
CA LEU A 123 -7.29 17.44 -17.52
C LEU A 123 -8.20 18.29 -16.62
N GLY A 124 -8.06 18.19 -15.29
CA GLY A 124 -8.78 19.03 -14.34
C GLY A 124 -8.49 20.52 -14.51
N LEU A 125 -7.21 20.88 -14.66
CA LEU A 125 -6.78 22.26 -14.89
C LEU A 125 -7.28 22.81 -16.24
N VAL A 126 -7.26 22.02 -17.31
CA VAL A 126 -7.77 22.40 -18.63
C VAL A 126 -9.28 22.66 -18.59
N CYS A 127 -10.05 21.75 -17.97
CA CYS A 127 -11.50 21.93 -17.80
C CYS A 127 -11.84 23.18 -16.96
N TYR A 128 -11.08 23.44 -15.89
CA TYR A 128 -11.24 24.63 -15.07
C TYR A 128 -10.96 25.93 -15.85
N ARG A 129 -9.88 25.98 -16.63
CA ARG A 129 -9.54 27.14 -17.49
C ARG A 129 -10.57 27.36 -18.60
N ARG A 130 -11.16 26.30 -19.15
CA ARG A 130 -12.24 26.43 -20.15
C ARG A 130 -13.52 27.00 -19.54
N ARG A 131 -13.89 26.58 -18.31
CA ARG A 131 -15.05 27.14 -17.61
C ARG A 131 -14.89 28.62 -17.26
N GLN A 132 -13.71 29.06 -16.84
CA GLN A 132 -13.47 30.49 -16.58
C GLN A 132 -13.55 31.37 -17.83
N ARG A 133 -13.24 30.83 -19.01
CA ARG A 133 -13.37 31.54 -20.30
C ARG A 133 -14.79 31.51 -20.87
N SER A 134 -15.68 30.71 -20.28
CA SER A 134 -17.07 30.55 -20.70
C SER A 134 -18.09 31.12 -19.70
N SER A 135 -17.65 31.82 -18.66
CA SER A 135 -18.51 32.69 -17.85
C SER A 135 -18.45 34.10 -18.46
N PRO A 136 -19.43 34.50 -19.29
CA PRO A 136 -19.54 35.88 -19.72
C PRO A 136 -19.97 36.71 -18.51
N HIS A 137 -19.25 37.80 -18.23
CA HIS A 137 -19.90 38.98 -17.69
C HIS A 137 -20.74 39.56 -18.84
N GLN A 138 -22.03 39.22 -18.85
CA GLN A 138 -23.20 40.03 -19.27
C GLN A 138 -24.41 39.12 -19.51
#